data_AF-A0A969U4S7-F1
#
_entry.id   AF-A0A969U4S7-F1
#
_cell.length_a   1.000
_cell.length_b   1.000
_cell.length_c   1.000
_cell.angle_alpha   90.00
_cell.angle_beta   90.00
_cell.angle_gamma   90.00
#
_symmetry.space_group_name_H-M   'P 1'
#
loop_
_entity.id
_entity.type
_entity.pdbx_description
1 polymer ?
#
loop_
_entity_poly.entity_id
_entity_poly.type
_entity_poly.pdbx_seq_one_letter_code
_entity_poly.pdbx_strand_id
1 'polypeptide(L)'
;MKRQTFMDLLKRKGLTQEQFAETVELAWGSISGRKLSRQAVSAWINGRAIPKLSPAETLVLVEILSCTLTELAIAFSPAEQLQKNS
;
A
#
# COMPACT_ATOMS: atom_id res chain seq x y z
N MET A 1 4.54 -1.74 -21.18
CA MET A 1 4.92 -1.35 -19.80
C MET A 1 4.29 -2.38 -18.86
N LYS A 2 5.08 -3.15 -18.09
CA LYS A 2 4.50 -4.06 -17.08
C LYS A 2 3.77 -3.20 -16.04
N ARG A 3 2.51 -3.50 -15.77
CA ARG A 3 1.73 -2.78 -14.75
C ARG A 3 2.28 -3.15 -13.36
N GLN A 4 2.29 -2.17 -12.46
CA GLN A 4 2.98 -2.22 -11.18
C GLN A 4 1.94 -2.47 -10.07
N THR A 5 2.07 -3.58 -9.35
CA THR A 5 1.19 -3.92 -8.23
C THR A 5 1.69 -3.32 -6.91
N PHE A 6 0.84 -3.29 -5.90
CA PHE A 6 1.25 -2.93 -4.54
C PHE A 6 2.37 -3.84 -3.99
N MET A 7 2.34 -5.13 -4.33
CA MET A 7 3.39 -6.08 -3.94
C MET A 7 4.74 -5.74 -4.60
N ASP A 8 4.72 -5.23 -5.83
CA ASP A 8 5.96 -4.84 -6.53
C ASP A 8 6.63 -3.63 -5.86
N LEU A 9 5.83 -2.72 -5.30
CA LEU A 9 6.32 -1.61 -4.49
C LEU A 9 7.03 -2.11 -3.22
N LEU A 10 6.43 -3.06 -2.51
CA LEU A 10 7.04 -3.67 -1.32
C LEU A 10 8.36 -4.38 -1.64
N LYS A 11 8.36 -5.23 -2.68
CA LYS A 11 9.53 -5.98 -3.11
C LYS A 11 10.68 -5.07 -3.50
N ARG A 12 10.41 -3.95 -4.19
CA ARG A 12 11.43 -2.96 -4.56
C ARG A 12 12.13 -2.37 -3.33
N LYS A 13 11.39 -2.23 -2.24
CA LYS A 13 11.93 -1.73 -0.96
C LYS A 13 12.52 -2.83 -0.08
N GLY A 14 12.44 -4.08 -0.49
CA GLY A 14 12.86 -5.23 0.32
C GLY A 14 11.99 -5.43 1.56
N LEU A 15 10.74 -4.92 1.55
CA LEU A 15 9.83 -5.02 2.69
C LEU A 15 8.96 -6.27 2.59
N THR A 16 8.83 -6.99 3.71
CA THR A 16 7.76 -7.98 3.89
C THR A 16 6.43 -7.30 4.22
N GLN A 17 5.34 -8.07 4.16
CA GLN A 17 4.01 -7.58 4.57
C GLN A 17 4.02 -7.15 6.04
N GLU A 18 4.66 -7.93 6.91
CA GLU A 18 4.77 -7.66 8.35
C GLU A 18 5.54 -6.38 8.61
N GLN A 19 6.73 -6.25 8.03
CA GLN A 19 7.58 -5.07 8.19
C GLN A 19 6.87 -3.80 7.72
N PHE A 20 6.15 -3.88 6.59
CA PHE A 20 5.35 -2.76 6.10
C PHE A 20 4.22 -2.40 7.07
N ALA A 21 3.46 -3.39 7.56
CA ALA A 21 2.36 -3.15 8.48
C ALA A 21 2.85 -2.47 9.78
N GLU A 22 3.95 -2.95 10.35
CA GLU A 22 4.56 -2.38 11.56
C GLU A 22 5.05 -0.95 11.34
N THR A 23 5.76 -0.71 10.23
CA THR A 23 6.29 0.63 9.89
C THR A 23 5.16 1.64 9.72
N VAL A 24 4.09 1.25 9.01
CA VAL A 24 2.93 2.14 8.79
C VAL A 24 2.14 2.35 10.07
N GLU A 25 1.93 1.32 10.90
CA GLU A 25 1.22 1.47 12.18
C GLU A 25 1.94 2.47 13.10
N LEU A 26 3.27 2.40 13.18
CA LEU A 26 4.07 3.38 13.94
C LEU A 26 3.92 4.79 13.38
N ALA A 27 4.03 4.96 12.06
CA ALA A 27 3.93 6.27 11.41
C ALA A 27 2.53 6.88 11.54
N TRP A 28 1.47 6.08 11.39
CA TRP A 28 0.09 6.58 11.47
C TRP A 28 -0.34 6.91 12.90
N GLY A 29 0.25 6.26 13.90
CA GLY A 29 0.01 6.57 15.31
C GLY A 29 0.25 8.05 15.64
N SER A 30 1.23 8.69 14.99
CA SER A 30 1.55 10.11 15.21
C SER A 30 0.77 11.08 14.33
N ILE A 31 0.30 10.67 13.15
CA ILE A 31 -0.32 11.58 12.17
C ILE A 31 -1.85 11.48 12.06
N SER A 32 -2.44 10.31 12.30
CA SER A 32 -3.89 10.09 12.14
C SER A 32 -4.53 9.32 13.28
N GLY A 33 -3.74 8.69 14.15
CA GLY A 33 -4.23 7.82 15.22
C GLY A 33 -4.89 6.53 14.70
N ARG A 34 -4.92 6.31 13.38
CA ARG A 34 -5.44 5.08 12.77
C ARG A 34 -4.41 3.98 12.88
N LYS A 35 -4.89 2.77 13.12
CA LYS A 35 -4.09 1.55 13.05
C LYS A 35 -4.30 0.88 11.69
N LEU A 36 -3.22 0.36 11.12
CA LEU A 36 -3.28 -0.45 9.92
C LEU A 36 -3.17 -1.93 10.30
N SER A 37 -4.25 -2.69 10.15
CA SER A 37 -4.22 -4.12 10.47
C SER A 37 -3.47 -4.92 9.40
N ARG A 38 -2.79 -5.99 9.81
CA ARG A 38 -2.17 -6.95 8.88
C ARG A 38 -3.15 -7.52 7.85
N GLN A 39 -4.42 -7.69 8.24
CA GLN A 39 -5.48 -8.13 7.32
C GLN A 39 -5.79 -7.09 6.24
N ALA A 40 -5.80 -5.80 6.58
CA ALA A 40 -5.97 -4.74 5.59
C ALA A 40 -4.81 -4.73 4.59
N VAL A 41 -3.56 -4.86 5.05
CA VAL A 41 -2.40 -4.96 4.15
C VAL A 41 -2.49 -6.20 3.25
N SER A 42 -2.90 -7.34 3.80
CA SER A 42 -3.14 -8.55 3.00
C SER A 42 -4.19 -8.32 1.91
N ALA A 43 -5.29 -7.62 2.25
CA ALA A 43 -6.33 -7.29 1.28
C ALA A 43 -5.80 -6.36 0.17
N TRP A 44 -4.90 -5.42 0.49
CA TRP A 44 -4.26 -4.54 -0.49
C TRP A 44 -3.34 -5.31 -1.43
N ILE A 45 -2.45 -6.15 -0.88
CA ILE A 45 -1.52 -6.99 -1.65
C ILE A 45 -2.28 -7.90 -2.61
N ASN A 46 -3.38 -8.49 -2.14
CA ASN A 46 -4.18 -9.42 -2.92
C ASN A 46 -5.19 -8.73 -3.85
N GLY A 47 -5.25 -7.40 -3.88
CA GLY A 47 -6.20 -6.67 -4.71
C GLY A 47 -7.66 -6.94 -4.36
N ARG A 48 -7.94 -7.15 -3.07
CA ARG A 48 -9.29 -7.33 -2.52
C ARG A 48 -9.87 -6.03 -1.94
N ALA A 49 -9.03 -5.02 -1.74
CA ALA A 49 -9.44 -3.74 -1.18
C ALA A 49 -8.55 -2.60 -1.68
N ILE A 50 -9.17 -1.45 -1.92
CA ILE A 50 -8.51 -0.18 -2.19
C ILE A 50 -8.48 0.62 -0.88
N PRO A 51 -7.32 1.17 -0.45
CA PRO A 51 -7.22 1.89 0.79
C PRO A 51 -7.94 3.24 0.72
N LYS A 52 -8.64 3.60 1.80
CA LYS A 52 -9.13 4.97 2.03
C LYS A 52 -8.11 5.70 2.89
N LEU A 53 -7.28 6.49 2.24
CA LEU A 53 -6.18 7.23 2.84
C LEU A 53 -6.51 8.72 2.89
N SER A 54 -6.19 9.37 4.00
CA SER A 54 -6.09 10.82 4.05
C SER A 54 -4.85 11.30 3.26
N PRO A 55 -4.74 12.61 2.95
CA PRO A 55 -3.52 13.15 2.34
C PRO A 55 -2.25 12.85 3.14
N ALA A 56 -2.30 12.97 4.48
CA ALA A 56 -1.16 12.69 5.35
C ALA A 56 -0.75 11.21 5.30
N GLU A 57 -1.72 10.30 5.35
CA GLU A 57 -1.47 8.86 5.26
C GLU A 57 -0.92 8.47 3.88
N THR A 58 -1.40 9.12 2.83
CA THR A 58 -0.91 8.92 1.46
C THR A 58 0.57 9.30 1.35
N LEU A 59 0.96 10.45 1.90
CA LEU A 59 2.36 10.90 1.91
C LEU A 59 3.26 9.92 2.67
N VAL A 60 2.81 9.43 3.83
CA VAL A 60 3.54 8.40 4.58
C VAL A 60 3.76 7.13 3.76
N LEU A 61 2.74 6.66 3.03
CA LEU A 61 2.92 5.48 2.17
C LEU A 61 3.90 5.73 1.03
N VAL A 62 3.81 6.90 0.38
CA VAL A 62 4.73 7.31 -0.68
C VAL A 62 6.18 7.32 -0.18
N GLU A 63 6.41 7.83 1.04
CA GLU A 63 7.73 7.88 1.67
C GLU A 63 8.28 6.49 2.02
N ILE A 64 7.50 5.68 2.75
CA ILE A 64 7.87 4.31 3.16
C ILE A 64 8.17 3.43 1.95
N LEU A 65 7.32 3.52 0.92
CA LEU A 65 7.49 2.74 -0.31
C LEU A 65 8.53 3.37 -1.25
N SER A 66 9.01 4.57 -0.92
CA SER A 66 9.74 5.51 -1.78
C SER A 66 9.37 5.37 -3.26
N CYS A 67 8.08 5.56 -3.50
CA CYS A 67 7.49 5.60 -4.84
C CYS A 67 6.97 7.00 -5.11
N THR A 68 6.43 7.23 -6.31
CA THR A 68 5.67 8.45 -6.60
C THR A 68 4.18 8.25 -6.29
N LEU A 69 3.44 9.35 -6.12
CA LEU A 69 1.99 9.30 -5.98
C LEU A 69 1.33 8.59 -7.19
N THR A 70 1.87 8.79 -8.39
CA THR A 70 1.40 8.13 -9.62
C THR A 70 1.57 6.61 -9.55
N GLU A 71 2.73 6.13 -9.12
CA GLU A 71 2.96 4.69 -8.94
C GLU A 71 2.04 4.09 -7.88
N LEU A 72 1.82 4.80 -6.77
CA LEU A 72 0.87 4.38 -5.74
C LEU A 72 -0.57 4.31 -6.29
N ALA A 73 -0.98 5.29 -7.08
CA ALA A 73 -2.30 5.31 -7.71
C ALA A 73 -2.48 4.16 -8.72
N ILE A 74 -1.46 3.87 -9.52
CA ILE A 74 -1.46 2.75 -10.47
C ILE A 74 -1.60 1.42 -9.71
N ALA A 75 -0.85 1.25 -8.62
CA ALA A 75 -0.86 0.04 -7.79
C ALA A 75 -2.22 -0.28 -7.16
N PHE A 76 -3.09 0.72 -7.01
CA PHE A 76 -4.46 0.57 -6.51
C PHE A 76 -5.54 0.77 -7.58
N SER A 77 -5.16 0.85 -8.85
CA SER A 77 -6.12 1.07 -9.93
C SER A 77 -7.06 -0.14 -10.11
N PRO A 78 -8.34 0.07 -10.47
CA PRO A 78 -9.30 -1.03 -10.66
C PRO A 78 -8.86 -2.09 -11.69
N ALA A 79 -8.06 -1.68 -12.67
CA ALA A 79 -7.51 -2.58 -13.69
C ALA A 79 -6.58 -3.67 -13.12
N GLU A 80 -5.93 -3.42 -11.97
CA GLU A 80 -5.08 -4.38 -11.26
C GLU A 80 -5.89 -5.32 -10.36
N GLN A 81 -7.08 -4.92 -9.93
CA GLN A 81 -7.94 -5.72 -9.04
C GLN A 81 -8.69 -6.82 -9.82
N LEU A 82 -8.98 -6.60 -11.10
CA LEU A 82 -9.69 -7.55 -11.98
C LEU A 82 -8.85 -8.75 -12.42
N GLN A 83 -7.53 -8.60 -12.59
CA GLN A 83 -6.66 -9.69 -13.07
C GLN A 83 -6.39 -10.78 -12.02
N LYS A 84 -6.71 -10.56 -10.74
CA LYS A 84 -6.56 -11.58 -9.68
C LYS A 84 -7.81 -12.42 -9.43
N ASN A 85 -8.93 -12.08 -10.07
CA ASN A 85 -10.21 -12.79 -9.97
C ASN A 85 -10.62 -13.47 -11.30
N SER A 86 -9.72 -13.54 -12.29
CA SER A 86 -9.92 -14.26 -13.56
C SER A 86 -9.04 -15.50 -13.62
#